data_AF-A0A5D2EY05-F1
#
_entry.id   AF-A0A5D2EY05-F1
#
_cell.length_a   1.000
_cell.length_b   1.000
_cell.length_c   1.000
_cell.angle_alpha   90.00
_cell.angle_beta   90.00
_cell.angle_gamma   90.00
#
_symmetry.space_group_name_H-M   'P 1'
#
loop_
_entity.id
_entity.type
_entity.pdbx_description
1 polymer ?
#
loop_
_entity_poly.entity_id
_entity_poly.type
_entity_poly.pdbx_seq_one_letter_code
_entity_poly.pdbx_strand_id
1 'polypeptide(L)'
;MFMLCLYTAVFFLGSVAIAGILHVIALKIFDKSGVTVQDAHKGNSIKITEDSLLGLKYDPTSIWGYFELHIEQGPVLELVGFPLAVVKGIAGQT
;
A
#
# COMPACT_ATOMS: atom_id res chain seq x y z
N MET A 1 21.19 -1.12 5.46
CA MET A 1 21.10 -1.12 3.99
C MET A 1 19.71 -0.61 3.64
N PHE A 2 19.59 0.66 3.26
CA PHE A 2 18.30 1.27 2.90
C PHE A 2 17.80 0.63 1.61
N MET A 3 16.71 -0.12 1.68
CA MET A 3 16.05 -0.66 0.49
C MET A 3 15.37 0.51 -0.22
N LEU A 4 15.91 0.84 -1.37
CA LEU A 4 15.44 1.81 -2.35
C LEU A 4 13.93 1.64 -2.63
N CYS A 5 13.10 2.59 -2.20
CA CYS A 5 11.76 2.74 -2.76
C CYS A 5 11.84 3.72 -3.93
N LEU A 6 11.95 3.16 -5.14
CA LEU A 6 12.07 3.92 -6.38
C LEU A 6 10.89 4.87 -6.57
N TYR A 7 11.20 6.01 -7.19
CA TYR A 7 10.32 6.99 -7.81
C TYR A 7 9.13 6.38 -8.56
N THR A 8 8.05 6.04 -7.87
CA THR A 8 6.62 6.08 -8.26
C THR A 8 5.83 5.27 -7.23
N ALA A 9 4.81 5.88 -6.63
CA ALA A 9 4.01 5.37 -5.53
C ALA A 9 3.08 4.19 -5.92
N VAL A 10 3.66 3.06 -6.35
CA VAL A 10 2.92 1.83 -6.72
C VAL A 10 2.73 0.91 -5.51
N PHE A 11 3.55 1.03 -4.46
CA PHE A 11 3.53 0.10 -3.32
C PHE A 11 2.29 0.21 -2.41
N PHE A 12 1.45 1.23 -2.58
CA PHE A 12 0.30 1.48 -1.70
C PHE A 12 -1.04 1.51 -2.44
N LEU A 13 -1.14 0.95 -3.66
CA LEU A 13 -2.37 1.02 -4.47
C LEU A 13 -3.63 0.59 -3.70
N GLY A 14 -3.54 -0.51 -2.94
CA GLY A 14 -4.67 -1.00 -2.13
C GLY A 14 -5.05 -0.07 -0.99
N SER A 15 -4.09 0.32 -0.14
CA SER A 15 -4.36 1.19 1.00
C SER A 15 -4.79 2.60 0.58
N VAL A 16 -4.22 3.13 -0.50
CA VAL A 16 -4.58 4.42 -1.10
C VAL A 16 -5.98 4.36 -1.75
N ALA A 17 -6.40 3.21 -2.30
CA ALA A 17 -7.77 3.02 -2.78
C ALA A 17 -8.78 3.03 -1.63
N ILE A 18 -8.50 2.27 -0.57
CA ILE A 18 -9.35 2.19 0.63
C ILE A 18 -9.42 3.54 1.37
N ALA A 19 -8.33 4.31 1.37
CA ALA A 19 -8.30 5.67 1.89
C ALA A 19 -9.04 6.68 0.99
N GLY A 20 -9.41 6.31 -0.24
CA GLY A 20 -10.06 7.18 -1.21
C GLY A 20 -9.12 8.25 -1.81
N ILE A 21 -7.82 7.99 -1.82
CA ILE A 21 -6.77 8.90 -2.31
C ILE A 21 -6.29 8.46 -3.72
N LEU A 22 -6.68 7.25 -4.16
CA LEU A 22 -6.14 6.67 -5.40
C LEU A 22 -6.66 7.42 -6.62
N HIS A 23 -5.75 8.13 -7.30
CA HIS A 23 -6.06 8.79 -8.56
C HIS A 23 -6.09 7.79 -9.71
N VAL A 24 -7.10 7.90 -10.59
CA VAL A 24 -7.28 7.03 -11.77
C VAL A 24 -6.05 6.98 -12.69
N ILE A 25 -5.19 8.01 -12.67
CA ILE A 25 -3.95 8.06 -13.47
C ILE A 25 -2.98 6.95 -13.03
N ALA A 26 -3.02 6.50 -11.77
CA ALA A 26 -2.20 5.40 -11.28
C ALA A 26 -2.50 4.06 -11.96
N LEU A 27 -3.71 3.88 -12.53
CA LEU A 27 -4.07 2.67 -13.27
C LEU A 27 -3.32 2.54 -14.62
N LYS A 28 -2.77 3.64 -15.13
CA LYS A 28 -1.99 3.69 -16.37
C LYS A 28 -0.51 3.44 -16.16
N ILE A 29 -0.05 3.30 -14.91
CA ILE A 29 1.33 2.90 -14.61
C ILE A 29 1.54 1.51 -15.17
N PHE A 30 2.68 1.29 -15.83
CA PHE A 30 3.03 0.02 -16.46
C PHE A 30 4.28 -0.59 -15.83
N ASP A 31 4.34 -1.91 -15.83
CA ASP A 31 5.51 -2.66 -15.40
C ASP A 31 6.62 -2.68 -16.48
N LYS A 32 7.72 -3.37 -16.19
CA LYS A 32 8.84 -3.52 -17.15
C LYS A 32 8.44 -4.25 -18.45
N SER A 33 7.34 -4.97 -18.45
CA SER A 33 6.80 -5.71 -19.59
C SER A 33 5.79 -4.87 -20.39
N GLY A 34 5.51 -3.63 -19.98
CA GLY A 34 4.54 -2.74 -20.61
C GLY A 34 3.08 -3.04 -20.24
N VAL A 35 2.83 -3.90 -19.24
CA VAL A 35 1.47 -4.21 -18.77
C VAL A 35 1.05 -3.15 -17.77
N THR A 36 -0.07 -2.47 -18.04
CA THR A 36 -0.60 -1.46 -17.11
C THR A 36 -1.25 -2.13 -15.88
N VAL A 37 -1.36 -1.40 -14.76
CA VAL A 37 -2.13 -1.85 -13.59
C VAL A 37 -3.57 -2.19 -13.99
N GLN A 38 -4.17 -1.41 -14.91
CA GLN A 38 -5.49 -1.69 -15.45
C GLN A 38 -5.52 -3.02 -16.23
N ASP A 39 -4.52 -3.26 -17.08
CA ASP A 39 -4.42 -4.49 -17.88
C ASP A 39 -4.17 -5.72 -17.02
N ALA A 40 -3.37 -5.60 -15.97
CA ALA A 40 -3.10 -6.68 -15.02
C ALA A 40 -4.37 -7.16 -14.31
N HIS A 41 -5.39 -6.31 -14.20
CA HIS A 41 -6.70 -6.67 -13.65
C HIS A 41 -7.73 -7.10 -14.70
N LYS A 42 -7.44 -7.02 -16.01
CA LYS A 42 -8.32 -7.55 -17.05
C LYS A 42 -8.35 -9.08 -16.96
N GLY A 43 -9.49 -9.61 -16.49
CA GLY A 43 -9.70 -11.05 -16.29
C GLY A 43 -9.94 -11.44 -14.83
N ASN A 44 -9.70 -10.54 -13.88
CA ASN A 44 -10.12 -10.74 -12.50
C ASN A 44 -11.62 -10.49 -12.33
N SER A 45 -12.21 -11.11 -11.32
CA SER A 45 -13.62 -10.93 -10.95
C SER A 45 -13.94 -9.50 -10.48
N ILE A 46 -12.92 -8.70 -10.20
CA ILE A 46 -13.02 -7.32 -9.71
C ILE A 46 -12.68 -6.39 -10.87
N LYS A 47 -13.70 -5.70 -11.41
CA LYS A 47 -13.49 -4.61 -12.37
C LYS A 47 -12.94 -3.40 -11.64
N ILE A 48 -11.80 -2.89 -12.09
CA ILE A 48 -11.21 -1.65 -11.57
C ILE A 48 -11.59 -0.50 -12.50
N THR A 49 -12.73 0.13 -12.19
CA THR A 49 -13.20 1.38 -12.77
C THR A 49 -13.16 2.50 -11.72
N GLU A 50 -13.24 3.76 -12.15
CA GLU A 50 -13.32 4.90 -11.24
C GLU A 50 -14.46 4.76 -10.21
N ASP A 51 -15.65 4.36 -10.66
CA ASP A 51 -16.79 4.09 -9.77
C ASP A 51 -16.52 2.98 -8.75
N SER A 52 -15.84 1.90 -9.16
CA SER A 52 -15.49 0.81 -8.25
C SER A 52 -14.49 1.27 -7.18
N LEU A 53 -13.54 2.14 -7.54
CA LEU A 53 -12.55 2.68 -6.63
C LEU A 53 -13.19 3.63 -5.62
N LEU A 54 -14.15 4.45 -6.06
CA LEU A 54 -14.94 5.31 -5.17
C LEU A 54 -15.72 4.50 -4.14
N GLY A 55 -16.25 3.35 -4.54
CA GLY A 55 -16.97 2.42 -3.66
C GLY A 55 -16.09 1.67 -2.64
N LEU A 56 -14.77 1.63 -2.84
CA LEU A 56 -13.84 0.97 -1.90
C LEU A 56 -13.45 1.85 -0.72
N LYS A 57 -13.73 3.15 -0.80
CA LYS A 57 -13.37 4.11 0.24
C LYS A 57 -14.07 3.74 1.56
N TYR A 58 -13.29 3.59 2.63
CA TYR A 58 -13.85 3.39 3.95
C TYR A 58 -14.59 4.64 4.44
N ASP A 59 -15.73 4.41 5.07
CA ASP A 59 -16.42 5.43 5.85
C ASP A 59 -15.62 5.66 7.15
N PRO A 60 -15.09 6.87 7.39
CA PRO A 60 -14.33 7.18 8.60
C PRO A 60 -15.11 6.94 9.91
N THR A 61 -16.44 6.95 9.85
CA THR A 61 -17.29 6.67 11.03
C THR A 61 -17.45 5.17 11.31
N SER A 62 -17.20 4.33 10.31
CA SER A 62 -17.31 2.87 10.42
C SER A 62 -16.06 2.19 10.99
N ILE A 63 -14.90 2.87 10.97
CA ILE A 63 -13.61 2.32 11.37
C ILE A 63 -13.03 3.12 12.52
N TRP A 64 -12.85 2.46 13.67
CA TRP A 64 -12.26 3.09 14.86
C TRP A 64 -10.73 3.11 14.83
N GLY A 65 -10.09 2.15 14.15
CA GLY A 65 -8.65 2.06 14.03
C GLY A 65 -8.19 0.93 13.12
N TYR A 66 -6.89 0.94 12.81
CA TYR A 66 -6.23 -0.06 11.97
C TYR A 66 -4.98 -0.56 12.71
N PHE A 67 -4.79 -1.88 12.75
CA PHE A 67 -3.62 -2.53 13.31
C PHE A 67 -2.93 -3.33 12.22
N GLU A 68 -1.62 -3.16 12.12
CA GLU A 68 -0.77 -3.92 11.21
C GLU A 68 0.30 -4.66 12.00
N LEU A 69 0.36 -5.97 11.81
CA LEU A 69 1.45 -6.78 12.32
C LEU A 69 2.47 -6.97 11.21
N HIS A 70 3.71 -6.61 11.48
CA HIS A 70 4.78 -6.69 10.51
C HIS A 70 6.07 -7.20 11.16
N ILE A 71 6.88 -7.94 10.40
CA ILE A 71 8.25 -8.28 10.83
C ILE A 71 9.11 -7.00 10.83
N GLU A 72 10.14 -6.94 11.68
CA GLU A 72 10.97 -5.75 11.79
C GLU A 72 11.72 -5.41 10.48
N GLN A 73 12.12 -6.43 9.71
CA GLN A 73 13.01 -6.31 8.54
C GLN A 73 14.38 -5.66 8.85
N GLY A 74 14.75 -5.61 10.13
CA GLY A 74 16.00 -5.08 10.65
C GLY A 74 16.52 -5.92 11.82
N PRO A 75 17.65 -5.52 12.42
CA PRO A 75 18.31 -6.30 13.47
C PRO A 75 17.93 -5.86 14.90
N VAL A 76 17.10 -4.83 15.10
CA VAL A 76 16.89 -4.19 16.40
C VAL A 76 16.33 -5.15 17.43
N LEU A 77 15.22 -5.84 17.14
CA LEU A 77 14.56 -6.81 18.02
C LEU A 77 15.49 -7.97 18.39
N GLU A 78 16.26 -8.46 17.40
CA GLU A 78 17.27 -9.49 17.62
C GLU A 78 18.36 -9.00 18.58
N LEU A 79 18.93 -7.81 18.33
CA LEU A 79 20.02 -7.24 19.12
C LEU A 79 19.62 -6.92 20.57
N VAL A 80 18.38 -6.49 20.80
CA VAL A 80 17.85 -6.23 22.15
C VAL A 80 17.28 -7.47 22.82
N GLY A 81 17.18 -8.60 22.10
CA GLY A 81 16.63 -9.86 22.61
C GLY A 81 15.12 -9.83 22.90
N PHE A 82 14.36 -8.96 22.23
CA PHE A 82 12.90 -8.88 22.40
C PHE A 82 12.15 -9.54 21.24
N PRO A 83 11.11 -10.34 21.51
CA PRO A 83 10.32 -11.00 20.47
C PRO A 83 9.27 -10.07 19.82
N LEU A 84 9.02 -8.89 20.40
CA LEU A 84 7.98 -7.96 19.96
C LEU A 84 8.33 -6.53 20.37
N ALA A 85 7.95 -5.56 19.54
CA ALA A 85 7.95 -4.14 19.91
C ALA A 85 6.72 -3.43 19.34
N VAL A 86 6.38 -2.30 19.97
CA VAL A 86 5.36 -1.37 19.48
C VAL A 86 6.03 -0.32 18.60
N VAL A 87 5.61 -0.24 17.34
CA VAL A 87 6.08 0.79 16.40
C VAL A 87 5.48 2.13 16.81
N LYS A 88 6.34 3.13 17.09
CA LYS A 88 5.91 4.49 17.45
C LYS A 88 5.62 5.37 16.23
N GLY A 89 6.21 5.06 15.09
CA GLY A 89 6.07 5.82 13.85
C GLY A 89 6.99 5.29 12.78
N ILE A 90 6.78 5.78 11.55
CA ILE A 90 7.60 5.46 10.38
C ILE A 90 8.39 6.73 10.02
N ALA A 91 9.69 6.59 9.79
CA ALA A 91 10.54 7.71 9.41
C ALA A 91 10.17 8.20 7.99
N GLY A 92 10.05 9.52 7.81
CA GLY A 92 9.85 10.14 6.50
C GLY A 92 11.08 9.99 5.62
N GLN A 93 10.88 9.86 4.32
CA GLN A 93 11.95 9.81 3.33
C GLN A 93 12.35 11.24 2.96
N THR A 94 13.59 11.63 3.27
CA THR A 94 14.24 12.87 2.75
C THR A 94 14.96 12.60 1.45
#